data_AF-A0AA48KH23-F1
#
_entry.id   AF-A0AA48KH23-F1
#
_cell.length_a   1.000
_cell.length_b   1.000
_cell.length_c   1.000
_cell.angle_alpha   90.00
_cell.angle_beta   90.00
_cell.angle_gamma   90.00
#
_symmetry.space_group_name_H-M   'P 1'
#
loop_
_entity.id
_entity.type
_entity.pdbx_description
1 polymer ?
#
loop_
_entity_poly.entity_id
_entity_poly.type
_entity_poly.pdbx_seq_one_letter_code
_entity_poly.pdbx_strand_id
1 'polypeptide(L)'
;MGRSVSYPTGSMVAFRLLDDGEDEDFDWTYECLVDEIIATTKRAFPSFERFDGWRGREDRILLRNAFADCGISTYCGLAAIWLAERDDARYWEADFHNPRTARARHWLGQVSARFIELFGELRIVGRFSNGEAIFERDRPCN
;
A
#
# COMPACT_ATOMS: atom_id res chain seq x y z
N MET A 1 19.16 -4.40 14.89
CA MET A 1 18.93 -4.65 13.45
C MET A 1 18.00 -3.55 12.97
N GLY A 2 18.44 -2.68 12.07
CA GLY A 2 17.57 -1.69 11.44
C GLY A 2 16.65 -2.39 10.46
N ARG A 3 15.38 -1.99 10.38
CA ARG A 3 14.47 -2.48 9.34
C ARG A 3 13.63 -1.31 8.83
N SER A 4 13.33 -1.33 7.54
CA SER A 4 12.33 -0.44 6.96
C SER A 4 10.91 -0.99 7.16
N VAL A 5 9.90 -0.18 6.85
CA VAL A 5 8.48 -0.56 6.88
C VAL A 5 8.22 -1.81 6.02
N SER A 6 7.35 -2.69 6.50
CA SER A 6 6.95 -3.90 5.77
C SER A 6 5.96 -3.58 4.65
N TYR A 7 5.89 -4.45 3.65
CA TYR A 7 4.80 -4.49 2.68
C TYR A 7 4.82 -5.85 1.95
N PRO A 8 3.69 -6.30 1.38
CA PRO A 8 3.62 -7.58 0.69
C PRO A 8 4.60 -7.68 -0.48
N THR A 9 5.18 -8.87 -0.71
CA THR A 9 6.09 -9.07 -1.84
C THR A 9 5.34 -8.90 -3.18
N GLY A 10 5.95 -8.19 -4.12
CA GLY A 10 5.36 -7.93 -5.43
C GLY A 10 4.29 -6.83 -5.45
N SER A 11 4.12 -6.09 -4.36
CA SER A 11 3.21 -4.94 -4.31
C SER A 11 3.79 -3.72 -5.03
N MET A 12 2.91 -2.91 -5.60
CA MET A 12 3.19 -1.50 -5.86
C MET A 12 3.10 -0.74 -4.53
N VAL A 13 4.06 0.12 -4.24
CA VAL A 13 4.15 0.81 -2.94
C VAL A 13 4.39 2.29 -3.14
N ALA A 14 3.55 3.09 -2.49
CA ALA A 14 3.74 4.52 -2.32
C ALA A 14 4.09 4.79 -0.85
N PHE A 15 5.13 5.60 -0.63
CA PHE A 15 5.59 5.92 0.72
C PHE A 15 5.19 7.33 1.11
N ARG A 16 4.77 7.47 2.37
CA ARG A 16 4.31 8.74 2.97
C ARG A 16 4.87 8.89 4.38
N LEU A 17 5.18 10.10 4.80
CA LEU A 17 5.47 10.37 6.21
C LEU A 17 4.15 10.47 6.98
N LEU A 18 4.14 9.93 8.19
CA LEU A 18 3.05 10.02 9.17
C LEU A 18 3.36 11.04 10.28
N ASP A 19 4.61 11.54 10.33
CA ASP A 19 5.09 12.45 11.37
C ASP A 19 5.62 13.73 10.71
N ASP A 20 4.97 14.87 10.99
CA ASP A 20 5.38 16.20 10.55
C ASP A 20 5.76 17.16 11.69
N GLY A 21 5.82 16.68 12.94
CA GLY A 21 6.44 17.38 14.07
C GLY A 21 5.54 17.59 15.28
N GLU A 22 6.10 17.24 16.45
CA GLU A 22 5.72 17.61 17.83
C GLU A 22 4.22 17.87 18.10
N ASP A 23 3.58 16.87 18.76
CA ASP A 23 2.27 16.92 19.46
C ASP A 23 0.99 16.50 18.71
N GLU A 24 1.05 15.89 17.52
CA GLU A 24 -0.13 15.23 16.93
C GLU A 24 -0.38 13.82 17.50
N ASP A 25 -1.65 13.53 17.82
CA ASP A 25 -2.12 12.20 18.21
C ASP A 25 -1.92 11.25 17.02
N PHE A 26 -0.85 10.46 17.07
CA PHE A 26 -0.47 9.50 16.02
C PHE A 26 -1.65 8.62 15.58
N ASP A 27 -2.53 8.25 16.52
CA ASP A 27 -3.69 7.43 16.21
C ASP A 27 -4.68 8.21 15.33
N TRP A 28 -4.91 9.49 15.62
CA TRP A 28 -5.75 10.38 14.79
C TRP A 28 -5.16 10.59 13.39
N THR A 29 -3.86 10.88 13.29
CA THR A 29 -3.19 11.09 11.99
C THR A 29 -3.21 9.81 11.15
N TYR A 30 -3.01 8.65 11.79
CA TYR A 30 -3.16 7.35 11.15
C TYR A 30 -4.60 7.10 10.65
N GLU A 31 -5.61 7.35 11.48
CA GLU A 31 -7.02 7.18 11.10
C GLU A 31 -7.42 8.08 9.93
N CYS A 32 -6.97 9.35 9.96
CA CYS A 32 -7.17 10.30 8.88
C CYS A 32 -6.53 9.80 7.57
N LEU A 33 -5.31 9.26 7.62
CA LEU A 33 -4.64 8.67 6.46
C LEU A 33 -5.41 7.45 5.94
N VAL A 34 -5.91 6.58 6.82
CA VAL A 34 -6.72 5.40 6.44
C VAL A 34 -7.97 5.83 5.69
N ASP A 35 -8.69 6.83 6.20
CA ASP A 35 -9.90 7.36 5.54
C ASP A 35 -9.59 8.01 4.19
N GLU A 36 -8.48 8.74 4.09
CA GLU A 36 -8.00 9.29 2.83
C GLU A 36 -7.70 8.19 1.80
N ILE A 37 -6.96 7.15 2.20
CA ILE A 37 -6.63 6.01 1.33
C ILE A 37 -7.91 5.34 0.82
N ILE A 38 -8.87 5.11 1.71
CA ILE A 38 -10.16 4.49 1.36
C ILE A 38 -10.92 5.37 0.36
N ALA A 39 -11.09 6.66 0.67
CA ALA A 39 -11.86 7.58 -0.16
C ALA A 39 -11.21 7.76 -1.55
N THR A 40 -9.90 8.02 -1.58
CA THR A 40 -9.15 8.26 -2.81
C THR A 40 -9.08 7.01 -3.68
N THR A 41 -8.82 5.83 -3.09
CA THR A 41 -8.79 4.56 -3.84
C THR A 41 -10.15 4.23 -4.43
N LYS A 42 -11.25 4.36 -3.67
CA LYS A 42 -12.60 4.09 -4.19
C LYS A 42 -13.01 5.06 -5.29
N ARG A 43 -12.60 6.32 -5.20
CA ARG A 43 -12.84 7.32 -6.25
C ARG A 43 -12.05 7.02 -7.53
N ALA A 44 -10.79 6.62 -7.41
CA ALA A 44 -9.91 6.35 -8.55
C ALA A 44 -10.18 4.99 -9.20
N PHE A 45 -10.54 3.99 -8.38
CA PHE A 45 -10.70 2.58 -8.75
C PHE A 45 -12.01 2.02 -8.17
N PRO A 46 -13.18 2.30 -8.80
CA PRO A 46 -14.50 2.04 -8.22
C PRO A 46 -14.82 0.57 -7.92
N SER A 47 -14.05 -0.38 -8.46
CA SER A 47 -14.20 -1.82 -8.19
C SER A 47 -13.83 -2.24 -6.76
N PHE A 48 -13.20 -1.36 -5.98
CA PHE A 48 -12.80 -1.68 -4.62
C PHE A 48 -13.94 -1.56 -3.61
N GLU A 49 -14.03 -2.57 -2.75
CA GLU A 49 -14.93 -2.60 -1.61
C GLU A 49 -14.15 -2.55 -0.29
N ARG A 50 -14.80 -2.07 0.77
CA ARG A 50 -14.21 -2.09 2.12
C ARG A 50 -13.98 -3.52 2.55
N PHE A 51 -12.78 -3.78 3.03
CA PHE A 51 -12.38 -5.07 3.55
C PHE A 51 -11.42 -4.84 4.70
N ASP A 52 -11.77 -5.33 5.89
CA ASP A 52 -10.90 -5.27 7.05
C ASP A 52 -10.25 -6.63 7.26
N GLY A 53 -8.93 -6.67 7.14
CA GLY A 53 -8.16 -7.89 7.26
C GLY A 53 -6.66 -7.62 7.25
N TRP A 54 -5.87 -8.69 7.30
CA TRP A 54 -4.42 -8.60 7.43
C TRP A 54 -3.73 -9.56 6.47
N ARG A 55 -2.60 -9.12 5.91
CA ARG A 55 -1.61 -9.99 5.28
C ARG A 55 -0.43 -10.13 6.23
N GLY A 56 -0.23 -11.34 6.74
CA GLY A 56 0.74 -11.56 7.80
C GLY A 56 0.37 -10.77 9.06
N ARG A 57 1.35 -10.09 9.67
CA ARG A 57 1.19 -9.42 10.97
C ARG A 57 1.21 -7.90 10.91
N GLU A 58 1.81 -7.33 9.88
CA GLU A 58 2.16 -5.90 9.81
C GLU A 58 1.43 -5.18 8.68
N ASP A 59 0.83 -5.91 7.74
CA ASP A 59 0.23 -5.34 6.54
C ASP A 59 -1.30 -5.38 6.62
N ARG A 60 -1.91 -4.24 6.94
CA ARG A 60 -3.37 -4.12 7.08
C ARG A 60 -4.03 -3.91 5.71
N ILE A 61 -5.00 -4.75 5.39
CA ILE A 61 -5.86 -4.60 4.22
C ILE A 61 -6.99 -3.62 4.57
N LEU A 62 -7.21 -2.61 3.71
CA LEU A 62 -8.30 -1.64 3.86
C LEU A 62 -9.40 -1.86 2.81
N LEU A 63 -8.99 -2.29 1.62
CA LEU A 63 -9.85 -2.46 0.46
C LEU A 63 -9.48 -3.71 -0.31
N ARG A 64 -10.48 -4.34 -0.91
CA ARG A 64 -10.31 -5.54 -1.74
C ARG A 64 -11.22 -5.48 -2.96
N ASN A 65 -10.72 -5.96 -4.09
CA ASN A 65 -11.55 -6.23 -5.26
C ASN A 65 -11.36 -7.69 -5.74
N ALA A 66 -11.78 -7.99 -6.96
CA ALA A 66 -11.64 -9.32 -7.54
C ALA A 66 -10.18 -9.76 -7.78
N PHE A 67 -9.23 -8.82 -7.85
CA PHE A 67 -7.85 -9.04 -8.30
C PHE A 67 -6.78 -8.62 -7.30
N ALA A 68 -7.06 -7.65 -6.43
CA ALA A 68 -6.07 -6.98 -5.63
C ALA A 68 -6.58 -6.60 -4.24
N ASP A 69 -5.63 -6.51 -3.32
CA ASP A 69 -5.78 -5.89 -2.02
C ASP A 69 -5.03 -4.56 -2.01
N CYS A 70 -5.65 -3.55 -1.42
CA CYS A 70 -5.05 -2.25 -1.13
C CYS A 70 -5.02 -2.06 0.38
N GLY A 71 -3.88 -1.61 0.89
CA GLY A 71 -3.63 -1.57 2.32
C GLY A 71 -2.53 -0.62 2.74
N ILE A 72 -2.26 -0.62 4.03
CA ILE A 72 -1.26 0.22 4.67
C ILE A 72 -0.45 -0.60 5.68
N SER A 73 0.84 -0.30 5.73
CA SER A 73 1.76 -0.78 6.76
C SER A 73 2.51 0.44 7.32
N THR A 74 2.75 0.47 8.62
CA THR A 74 3.40 1.63 9.27
C THR A 74 4.57 1.19 10.14
N TYR A 75 5.64 2.00 10.16
CA TYR A 75 6.78 1.77 11.02
C TYR A 75 7.57 3.06 11.24
N CYS A 76 7.80 3.44 12.50
CA CYS A 76 8.60 4.60 12.89
C CYS A 76 8.29 5.89 12.09
N GLY A 77 7.01 6.28 12.01
CA GLY A 77 6.60 7.51 11.31
C GLY A 77 6.58 7.41 9.78
N LEU A 78 6.82 6.23 9.21
CA LEU A 78 6.71 5.97 7.77
C LEU A 78 5.49 5.07 7.48
N ALA A 79 4.66 5.48 6.52
CA ALA A 79 3.60 4.66 5.95
C ALA A 79 4.02 4.10 4.58
N ALA A 80 3.82 2.80 4.39
CA ALA A 80 3.80 2.14 3.09
C ALA A 80 2.35 1.87 2.71
N ILE A 81 1.86 2.61 1.71
CA ILE A 81 0.55 2.41 1.11
C ILE A 81 0.77 1.48 -0.08
N TRP A 82 0.16 0.30 -0.04
CA TRP A 82 0.50 -0.77 -0.98
C TRP A 82 -0.72 -1.29 -1.72
N LEU A 83 -0.47 -1.76 -2.94
CA LEU A 83 -1.43 -2.41 -3.81
C LEU A 83 -0.81 -3.72 -4.31
N ALA A 84 -1.45 -4.85 -4.02
CA ALA A 84 -0.90 -6.17 -4.30
C ALA A 84 -1.94 -7.12 -4.91
N GLU A 85 -1.50 -8.09 -5.72
CA GLU A 85 -2.35 -9.20 -6.18
C GLU A 85 -2.97 -9.90 -4.98
N ARG A 86 -4.28 -10.16 -5.05
CA ARG A 86 -5.07 -10.79 -3.98
C ARG A 86 -4.48 -12.16 -3.59
N ASP A 87 -4.39 -12.43 -2.30
CA ASP A 87 -3.68 -13.61 -1.76
C ASP A 87 -4.47 -14.28 -0.63
N ASP A 88 -5.71 -14.70 -0.92
CA ASP A 88 -6.50 -15.53 -0.01
C ASP A 88 -6.94 -16.82 -0.69
N ALA A 89 -7.29 -17.82 0.12
CA ALA A 89 -7.67 -19.15 -0.37
C ALA A 89 -8.76 -19.09 -1.45
N ARG A 90 -9.79 -18.24 -1.29
CA ARG A 90 -10.87 -18.12 -2.27
C ARG A 90 -10.39 -17.57 -3.62
N TYR A 91 -9.38 -16.71 -3.61
CA TYR A 91 -8.78 -16.21 -4.84
C TYR A 91 -8.06 -17.34 -5.60
N TRP A 92 -7.21 -18.09 -4.90
CA TRP A 92 -6.43 -19.18 -5.49
C TRP A 92 -7.29 -20.39 -5.91
N GLU A 93 -8.31 -20.73 -5.12
CA GLU A 93 -9.30 -21.76 -5.49
C GLU A 93 -10.04 -21.37 -6.79
N ALA A 94 -10.42 -20.09 -6.92
CA ALA A 94 -11.06 -19.61 -8.14
C ALA A 94 -10.10 -19.54 -9.34
N ASP A 95 -8.83 -19.20 -9.09
CA ASP A 95 -7.77 -19.14 -10.12
C ASP A 95 -7.50 -20.53 -10.72
N PHE A 96 -7.49 -21.58 -9.90
CA PHE A 96 -7.31 -22.97 -10.34
C PHE A 96 -8.32 -23.38 -11.42
N HIS A 97 -9.58 -22.94 -11.27
CA HIS A 97 -10.64 -23.24 -12.23
C HIS A 97 -10.75 -22.20 -13.36
N ASN A 98 -10.30 -20.97 -13.14
CA ASN A 98 -10.41 -19.88 -14.09
C ASN A 98 -9.24 -18.90 -13.89
N PRO A 99 -8.15 -19.01 -14.68
CA PRO A 99 -6.93 -18.22 -14.49
C PRO A 99 -7.21 -16.71 -14.41
N ARG A 100 -6.97 -16.13 -13.24
CA ARG A 100 -7.13 -14.73 -12.85
C ARG A 100 -5.80 -14.03 -12.65
N THR A 101 -4.71 -14.72 -12.29
CA THR A 101 -3.40 -14.10 -12.04
C THR A 101 -2.91 -13.25 -13.21
N ALA A 102 -2.98 -13.74 -14.44
CA ALA A 102 -2.55 -12.97 -15.61
C ALA A 102 -3.38 -11.68 -15.80
N ARG A 103 -4.70 -11.76 -15.57
CA ARG A 103 -5.60 -10.60 -15.63
C ARG A 103 -5.36 -9.63 -14.48
N ALA A 104 -5.13 -10.15 -13.28
CA ALA A 104 -4.82 -9.36 -12.09
C ALA A 104 -3.52 -8.58 -12.28
N ARG A 105 -2.45 -9.24 -12.74
CA ARG A 105 -1.16 -8.59 -13.03
C ARG A 105 -1.26 -7.55 -14.15
N HIS A 106 -2.02 -7.85 -15.20
CA HIS A 106 -2.26 -6.87 -16.26
C HIS A 106 -2.99 -5.64 -15.74
N TRP A 107 -4.06 -5.84 -14.96
CA TRP A 107 -4.81 -4.76 -14.33
C TRP A 107 -3.94 -3.95 -13.35
N LEU A 108 -3.14 -4.61 -12.51
CA LEU A 108 -2.18 -3.97 -11.61
C LEU A 108 -1.18 -3.10 -12.40
N GLY A 109 -0.68 -3.60 -13.53
CA GLY A 109 0.18 -2.83 -14.43
C GLY A 109 -0.49 -1.55 -14.94
N GLN A 110 -1.78 -1.61 -15.31
CA GLN A 110 -2.55 -0.46 -15.80
C GLN A 110 -2.78 0.61 -14.73
N VAL A 111 -3.02 0.22 -13.48
CA VAL A 111 -3.36 1.15 -12.39
C VAL A 111 -2.14 1.66 -11.62
N SER A 112 -1.00 0.99 -11.74
CA SER A 112 0.22 1.24 -10.97
C SER A 112 0.69 2.70 -11.00
N ALA A 113 0.84 3.28 -12.19
CA ALA A 113 1.33 4.66 -12.34
C ALA A 113 0.41 5.67 -11.64
N ARG A 114 -0.91 5.55 -11.85
CA ARG A 114 -1.91 6.40 -11.20
C ARG A 114 -1.92 6.21 -9.69
N PHE A 115 -1.72 4.99 -9.20
CA PHE A 115 -1.66 4.71 -7.77
C PHE A 115 -0.46 5.42 -7.12
N ILE A 116 0.73 5.34 -7.73
CA ILE A 116 1.92 6.05 -7.25
C ILE A 116 1.73 7.57 -7.32
N GLU A 117 1.09 8.10 -8.36
CA GLU A 117 0.79 9.54 -8.46
C GLU A 117 -0.14 10.03 -7.35
N LEU A 118 -1.12 9.21 -6.94
CA LEU A 118 -2.10 9.57 -5.93
C LEU A 118 -1.53 9.58 -4.50
N PHE A 119 -0.59 8.69 -4.20
CA PHE A 119 -0.15 8.41 -2.83
C PHE A 119 1.35 8.59 -2.59
N GLY A 120 2.16 8.70 -3.65
CA GLY A 120 3.61 8.72 -3.57
C GLY A 120 4.14 10.11 -3.24
N GLU A 121 4.60 10.29 -2.00
CA GLU A 121 5.37 11.47 -1.59
C GLU A 121 6.88 11.19 -1.58
N LEU A 122 7.24 9.96 -1.22
CA LEU A 122 8.60 9.49 -1.09
C LEU A 122 8.91 8.39 -2.11
N ARG A 123 10.09 8.48 -2.72
CA ARG A 123 10.64 7.48 -3.62
C ARG A 123 11.82 6.79 -2.96
N ILE A 124 11.83 5.45 -2.96
CA ILE A 124 12.98 4.70 -2.47
C ILE A 124 14.16 4.84 -3.46
N VAL A 125 15.33 5.23 -2.95
CA VAL A 125 16.54 5.42 -3.77
C VAL A 125 17.59 4.34 -3.52
N GLY A 126 17.52 3.65 -2.39
CA GLY A 126 18.45 2.57 -2.07
C GLY A 126 18.06 1.84 -0.79
N ARG A 127 18.67 0.67 -0.61
CA ARG A 127 18.54 -0.13 0.62
C ARG A 127 19.93 -0.56 1.06
N PHE A 128 20.24 -0.34 2.34
CA PHE A 128 21.47 -0.80 2.94
C PHE A 128 21.39 -2.30 3.28
N SER A 129 22.54 -2.95 3.38
CA SER A 129 22.66 -4.39 3.73
C SER A 129 22.11 -4.72 5.10
N ASN A 130 21.99 -3.73 5.99
CA ASN A 130 21.42 -3.88 7.33
C ASN A 130 19.87 -3.85 7.33
N GLY A 131 19.22 -3.59 6.20
CA GLY A 131 17.75 -3.56 6.06
C GLY A 131 17.11 -2.17 6.03
N GLU A 132 17.88 -1.11 6.30
CA GLU A 132 17.44 0.29 6.22
C GLU A 132 17.24 0.74 4.77
N ALA A 133 16.26 1.60 4.53
CA ALA A 133 15.96 2.15 3.21
C ALA A 133 16.16 3.66 3.20
N ILE A 134 16.67 4.18 2.10
CA ILE A 134 16.86 5.61 1.85
C ILE A 134 15.72 6.07 0.94
N PHE A 135 15.10 7.19 1.31
CA PHE A 135 14.01 7.80 0.57
C PHE A 135 14.40 9.21 0.12
N GLU A 136 13.91 9.59 -1.04
CA GLU A 136 13.99 10.94 -1.59
C GLU A 136 12.57 11.48 -1.76
N ARG A 137 12.34 12.76 -1.46
CA ARG A 137 11.05 13.42 -1.74
C ARG A 137 10.99 13.75 -3.23
N ASP A 138 9.98 13.22 -3.92
CA ASP A 138 9.79 13.41 -5.37
C ASP A 138 9.25 14.82 -5.70
N ARG A 139 8.87 15.63 -4.70
CA ARG A 139 8.50 17.04 -4.87
C ARG A 139 9.14 17.93 -3.78
N PRO A 140 9.72 19.08 -4.14
CA PRO A 140 9.97 20.13 -3.15
C PRO A 140 8.62 20.61 -2.61
N CYS A 141 8.51 20.75 -1.29
CA CYS A 141 7.39 21.43 -0.66
C CYS A 141 7.25 22.82 -1.31
N ASN A 142 6.08 23.12 -1.85
CA ASN A 142 5.69 24.51 -2.13
C ASN A 142 5.07 25.11 -0.88
#